data_AF-A0A2A3YFN2-F1
#
_entry.id   AF-A0A2A3YFN2-F1
#
_cell.length_a   1.000
_cell.length_b   1.000
_cell.length_c   1.000
_cell.angle_alpha   90.00
_cell.angle_beta   90.00
_cell.angle_gamma   90.00
#
_symmetry.space_group_name_H-M   'P 1'
#
loop_
_entity.id
_entity.type
_entity.pdbx_description
1 polymer ?
#
loop_
_entity_poly.entity_id
_entity_poly.type
_entity_poly.pdbx_seq_one_letter_code
_entity_poly.pdbx_strand_id
1 'polypeptide(L)'
;MRLTVADRDAIRHRAHVLSVKPSAWARAVMLDALDSRSSKVAQLESNAGVKETAPTSLAPAVEQLRRVGVNLNQALRKGAAVDDGLLHAVMVAVDEVRASLGDRTRS
;
A
#
# COMPACT_ATOMS: atom_id res chain seq x y z
N MET A 1 12.98 -14.75 28.32
CA MET A 1 11.81 -15.66 28.43
C MET A 1 11.96 -16.78 27.40
N ARG A 2 11.67 -18.04 27.73
CA ARG A 2 11.65 -19.14 26.75
C ARG A 2 10.20 -19.41 26.35
N LEU A 3 9.91 -19.29 25.06
CA LEU A 3 8.60 -19.62 24.51
C LEU A 3 8.48 -21.14 24.32
N THR A 4 7.29 -21.67 24.57
CA THR A 4 6.97 -23.06 24.20
C THR A 4 6.82 -23.20 22.69
N VAL A 5 6.68 -24.44 22.21
CA VAL A 5 6.35 -24.68 20.79
C VAL A 5 4.96 -24.11 20.47
N ALA A 6 3.98 -24.32 21.35
CA ALA A 6 2.63 -23.81 21.19
C ALA A 6 2.59 -22.27 21.09
N ASP A 7 3.36 -21.56 21.93
CA ASP A 7 3.45 -20.09 21.86
C ASP A 7 4.01 -19.63 20.51
N ARG A 8 5.05 -20.30 20.02
CA ARG A 8 5.64 -19.97 18.71
C ARG A 8 4.65 -20.18 17.57
N ASP A 9 3.85 -21.23 17.63
CA ASP A 9 2.86 -21.52 16.58
C ASP A 9 1.67 -20.56 16.65
N ALA A 10 1.23 -20.15 17.84
CA ALA A 10 0.24 -19.10 18.01
C ALA A 10 0.72 -17.75 17.43
N ILE A 11 1.97 -17.36 17.71
CA ILE A 11 2.60 -16.16 17.13
C ILE A 11 2.62 -16.26 15.60
N ARG A 12 3.06 -17.39 15.04
CA ARG A 12 3.12 -17.60 13.59
C ARG A 12 1.73 -17.51 12.95
N HIS A 13 0.74 -18.19 13.54
CA HIS A 13 -0.61 -18.20 13.03
C HIS A 13 -1.21 -16.79 13.03
N ARG A 14 -1.09 -16.04 14.13
CA ARG A 14 -1.64 -14.68 14.20
C ARG A 14 -0.94 -13.72 13.25
N ALA A 15 0.38 -13.82 13.12
CA ALA A 15 1.13 -13.03 12.16
C ALA A 15 0.78 -13.36 10.70
N HIS A 16 0.49 -14.63 10.42
CA HIS A 16 0.05 -15.08 9.10
C HIS A 16 -1.32 -14.49 8.73
N VAL A 17 -2.30 -14.56 9.64
CA VAL A 17 -3.63 -13.94 9.46
C VAL A 17 -3.51 -12.45 9.16
N LEU A 18 -2.56 -11.76 9.80
CA LEU A 18 -2.32 -10.33 9.59
C LEU A 18 -1.36 -10.02 8.43
N SER A 19 -0.89 -11.03 7.70
CA SER A 19 0.07 -10.88 6.60
C SER A 19 1.36 -10.11 6.99
N VAL A 20 1.85 -10.31 8.22
CA VAL A 20 3.08 -9.70 8.77
C VAL A 20 4.07 -10.74 9.26
N LYS A 21 5.30 -10.31 9.58
CA LYS A 21 6.31 -11.18 10.18
C LYS A 21 5.95 -11.53 11.63
N PRO A 22 6.19 -12.78 12.10
CA PRO A 22 5.98 -13.18 13.51
C PRO A 22 6.63 -12.24 14.54
N SER A 23 7.85 -11.76 14.25
CA SER A 23 8.56 -10.82 15.11
C SER A 23 7.92 -9.42 15.16
N ALA A 24 7.28 -8.98 14.07
CA ALA A 24 6.58 -7.69 14.03
C ALA A 24 5.30 -7.75 14.89
N TRP A 25 4.56 -8.86 14.81
CA TRP A 25 3.40 -9.10 15.66
C TRP A 25 3.78 -9.16 17.15
N ALA A 26 4.80 -9.94 17.50
CA ALA A 26 5.26 -10.04 18.88
C ALA A 26 5.72 -8.68 19.44
N ARG A 27 6.41 -7.87 18.64
CA ARG A 27 6.82 -6.51 19.02
C ARG A 27 5.62 -5.59 19.26
N ALA A 28 4.59 -5.67 18.41
CA ALA A 28 3.37 -4.86 18.59
C ALA A 28 2.67 -5.20 19.91
N VAL A 29 2.49 -6.49 20.20
CA VAL A 29 1.91 -6.95 21.48
C VAL A 29 2.72 -6.46 22.68
N MET A 30 4.06 -6.57 22.61
CA MET A 30 4.93 -6.08 23.69
C MET A 30 4.80 -4.56 23.89
N LEU A 31 4.74 -3.77 22.82
CA LEU A 31 4.61 -2.32 22.93
C LEU A 31 3.26 -1.90 23.49
N ASP A 32 2.17 -2.57 23.09
CA ASP A 32 0.82 -2.31 23.62
C ASP A 32 0.70 -2.71 25.10
N ALA A 33 1.41 -3.75 25.53
CA ALA A 33 1.47 -4.14 26.95
C ALA A 33 2.30 -3.16 27.80
N LEU A 34 3.28 -2.47 27.21
CA LEU A 34 4.17 -1.54 27.92
C LEU A 34 3.65 -0.10 27.94
N ASP A 35 2.86 0.32 26.96
CA ASP A 35 2.25 1.65 26.89
C ASP A 35 0.75 1.51 26.58
N SER A 36 -0.09 1.83 27.56
CA SER A 36 -1.56 1.75 27.42
C SER A 36 -2.15 2.71 26.38
N ARG A 37 -1.36 3.68 25.90
CA ARG A 37 -1.74 4.56 24.78
C ARG A 37 -1.37 3.98 23.41
N SER A 38 -0.55 2.93 23.39
CA SER A 38 -0.16 2.25 22.15
C SER A 38 -1.31 1.40 21.61
N SER A 39 -1.44 1.37 20.29
CA SER A 39 -2.50 0.67 19.55
C SER A 39 -1.93 -0.09 18.34
N LYS A 40 -0.71 -0.63 18.48
CA LYS A 40 0.03 -1.25 17.38
C LYS A 40 -0.65 -2.51 16.86
N VAL A 41 -1.24 -3.33 17.73
CA VAL A 41 -2.01 -4.51 17.29
C VAL A 41 -3.24 -4.09 16.50
N ALA A 42 -3.99 -3.09 16.98
CA ALA A 42 -5.15 -2.55 16.26
C ALA A 42 -4.75 -1.95 14.89
N GLN A 43 -3.59 -1.27 14.80
CA GLN A 43 -3.05 -0.79 13.53
C GLN A 43 -2.71 -1.93 12.57
N LEU A 44 -2.12 -3.03 13.06
CA LEU A 44 -1.85 -4.22 12.24
C LEU A 44 -3.14 -4.86 11.72
N GLU A 45 -4.18 -4.96 12.57
CA GLU A 45 -5.49 -5.48 12.21
C GLU A 45 -6.18 -4.62 11.13
N SER A 46 -6.16 -3.30 11.29
CA SER A 46 -6.68 -2.37 10.28
C SER A 46 -5.94 -2.50 8.94
N ASN A 47 -4.62 -2.66 8.97
CA ASN A 47 -3.80 -2.76 7.76
C ASN A 47 -3.94 -4.11 7.04
N ALA A 48 -4.22 -5.19 7.78
CA ALA A 48 -4.46 -6.51 7.21
C ALA A 48 -5.67 -6.48 6.25
N GLY A 49 -6.76 -5.84 6.67
CA GLY A 49 -7.96 -5.64 5.83
C GLY A 49 -7.66 -4.81 4.58
N VAL A 50 -6.88 -3.72 4.70
CA VAL A 50 -6.50 -2.88 3.55
C VAL A 50 -5.69 -3.66 2.52
N LYS A 51 -4.75 -4.50 2.95
CA LYS A 51 -3.88 -5.27 2.05
C LYS A 51 -4.63 -6.36 1.29
N GLU A 52 -5.66 -6.95 1.91
CA GLU A 52 -6.52 -7.95 1.28
C GLU A 52 -7.52 -7.32 0.30
N THR A 53 -7.95 -6.08 0.57
CA THR A 53 -8.83 -5.30 -0.32
C THR A 53 -8.13 -4.46 -1.38
N ALA A 54 -6.80 -4.33 -1.33
CA ALA A 54 -6.05 -3.63 -2.36
C ALA A 54 -6.26 -4.38 -3.69
N PRO A 55 -6.89 -3.76 -4.71
CA PRO A 55 -7.23 -4.50 -5.91
C PRO A 55 -5.94 -4.95 -6.59
N THR A 56 -5.67 -6.25 -6.59
CA THR A 56 -4.59 -6.87 -7.37
C THR A 56 -4.71 -6.51 -8.86
N SER A 57 -5.92 -6.12 -9.31
CA SER A 57 -6.23 -5.67 -10.66
C SER A 57 -5.65 -4.30 -11.05
N LEU A 58 -5.26 -3.44 -10.10
CA LEU A 58 -4.81 -2.07 -10.41
C LEU A 58 -3.29 -1.92 -10.51
N ALA A 59 -2.51 -2.86 -9.96
CA ALA A 59 -1.05 -2.82 -10.06
C ALA A 59 -0.52 -2.71 -11.51
N PRO A 60 -1.07 -3.46 -12.50
CA PRO A 60 -0.69 -3.29 -13.90
C PRO A 60 -1.00 -1.90 -14.45
N ALA A 61 -2.16 -1.33 -14.11
CA ALA A 61 -2.58 -0.01 -14.57
C ALA A 61 -1.70 1.10 -13.98
N VAL A 62 -1.37 1.02 -12.69
CA VAL A 62 -0.45 1.94 -12.01
C VAL A 62 0.94 1.89 -12.64
N GLU A 63 1.44 0.70 -12.98
CA GLU A 63 2.74 0.56 -13.64
C GLU A 63 2.73 1.14 -15.07
N GLN A 64 1.64 0.99 -15.83
CA GLN A 64 1.52 1.66 -17.13
C GLN A 64 1.52 3.19 -16.99
N LEU A 65 0.80 3.75 -16.02
CA LEU A 65 0.83 5.19 -15.74
C LEU A 65 2.23 5.68 -15.36
N ARG A 66 2.96 4.91 -14.55
CA ARG A 66 4.35 5.22 -14.21
C ARG A 66 5.23 5.29 -15.46
N ARG A 67 5.08 4.34 -16.39
CA ARG A 67 5.84 4.32 -17.66
C ARG A 67 5.49 5.53 -18.54
N VAL A 68 4.21 5.88 -18.64
CA VAL A 68 3.75 7.08 -19.37
C VAL A 68 4.38 8.34 -18.79
N GLY A 69 4.37 8.52 -17.46
CA GLY A 69 5.01 9.66 -16.80
C GLY A 69 6.52 9.74 -17.04
N VAL A 70 7.22 8.59 -17.03
CA VAL A 70 8.66 8.54 -17.36
C VAL A 70 8.91 8.98 -18.81
N ASN A 71 8.11 8.49 -19.76
CA ASN A 71 8.27 8.84 -21.17
C ASN A 71 8.00 10.33 -21.43
N LEU A 72 6.96 10.89 -20.80
CA LEU A 72 6.66 12.33 -20.87
C LEU A 72 7.80 13.17 -20.31
N ASN A 73 8.31 12.81 -19.14
CA ASN A 73 9.46 13.52 -18.54
C ASN A 73 10.72 13.42 -19.41
N GLN A 74 10.96 12.28 -20.06
CA GLN A 74 12.05 12.14 -21.02
C GLN A 74 11.84 13.00 -22.27
N ALA A 75 10.61 13.09 -22.80
CA ALA A 75 10.28 13.94 -23.95
C ALA A 75 10.51 15.42 -23.62
N LEU A 76 10.04 15.88 -22.45
CA LEU A 76 10.27 17.25 -21.95
C LEU A 76 11.75 17.57 -21.81
N ARG A 77 12.55 16.66 -21.23
CA ARG A 77 14.01 16.84 -21.10
C ARG A 77 14.73 16.91 -22.44
N LYS A 78 14.18 16.29 -23.47
CA LYS A 78 14.71 16.35 -24.86
C LYS A 78 14.21 17.56 -25.64
N GLY A 79 13.38 18.42 -25.02
CA GLY A 79 12.78 19.59 -25.68
C GLY A 79 11.73 19.20 -26.74
N ALA A 80 11.19 17.98 -26.68
CA ALA A 80 10.15 17.57 -27.62
C ALA A 80 8.83 18.26 -27.28
N ALA A 81 8.13 18.75 -28.31
CA ALA A 81 6.76 19.25 -28.15
C ALA A 81 5.83 18.08 -27.81
N VAL A 82 5.01 18.26 -26.78
CA VAL A 82 3.93 17.33 -26.41
C VAL A 82 2.63 17.98 -26.85
N ASP A 83 1.80 17.23 -27.56
CA ASP A 83 0.48 17.67 -27.99
C ASP A 83 -0.45 17.89 -26.78
N ASP A 84 -1.15 19.03 -26.75
CA ASP A 84 -2.06 19.41 -25.65
C ASP A 84 -3.24 18.43 -25.52
N GLY A 85 -3.73 17.90 -26.64
CA GLY A 85 -4.79 16.88 -26.65
C GLY A 85 -4.32 15.57 -26.03
N LEU A 86 -3.10 15.13 -26.36
CA LEU A 86 -2.48 13.97 -25.74
C LEU A 86 -2.26 14.18 -24.23
N LEU A 87 -1.79 15.37 -23.82
CA LEU A 87 -1.61 15.69 -22.41
C LEU A 87 -2.93 15.65 -21.64
N HIS A 88 -3.99 16.22 -22.21
CA HIS A 88 -5.33 16.19 -21.62
C HIS A 88 -5.87 14.76 -21.48
N ALA A 89 -5.71 13.92 -22.52
CA ALA A 89 -6.13 12.52 -22.47
C ALA A 89 -5.41 11.73 -21.37
N VAL A 90 -4.10 11.97 -21.17
CA VAL A 90 -3.33 11.35 -20.08
C VAL A 90 -3.83 11.83 -18.71
N MET A 91 -4.15 13.12 -18.55
CA MET A 91 -4.70 13.65 -17.30
C MET A 91 -6.03 12.98 -16.93
N VAL A 92 -6.96 12.84 -17.87
CA VAL A 92 -8.25 12.17 -17.66
C VAL A 92 -8.03 10.72 -17.20
N ALA A 93 -7.16 9.97 -17.88
CA ALA A 93 -6.87 8.59 -17.52
C ALA A 93 -6.24 8.46 -16.11
N VAL A 94 -5.41 9.42 -15.69
CA VAL A 94 -4.84 9.45 -14.33
C VAL A 94 -5.92 9.72 -13.28
N ASP A 95 -6.84 10.65 -13.56
CA ASP A 95 -7.94 10.99 -12.65
C ASP A 95 -8.92 9.80 -12.50
N GLU A 96 -9.20 9.07 -13.57
CA GLU A 96 -9.98 7.82 -13.51
C GLU A 96 -9.31 6.75 -12.64
N VAL A 97 -7.99 6.57 -12.77
CA VAL A 97 -7.25 5.61 -11.94
C VAL A 97 -7.23 6.06 -10.47
N ARG A 98 -7.05 7.35 -10.18
CA ARG A 98 -7.15 7.88 -8.81
C ARG A 98 -8.53 7.64 -8.19
N ALA A 99 -9.59 7.90 -8.95
CA ALA A 99 -10.96 7.64 -8.52
C ALA A 99 -11.18 6.14 -8.22
N SER A 100 -10.64 5.25 -9.07
CA SER A 100 -10.71 3.79 -8.86
C SER A 100 -9.94 3.30 -7.63
N LEU A 101 -8.89 4.02 -7.23
CA LEU A 101 -8.10 3.77 -6.02
C LEU A 101 -8.71 4.39 -4.76
N GLY A 102 -9.84 5.09 -4.89
CA GLY A 102 -10.52 5.74 -3.76
C GLY A 102 -9.86 7.03 -3.30
N ASP A 103 -8.89 7.56 -4.05
CA ASP A 103 -8.27 8.86 -3.78
C ASP A 103 -9.22 9.98 -4.22
N ARG A 104 -9.98 10.53 -3.27
CA ARG A 104 -10.94 11.63 -3.48
C ARG A 104 -10.36 13.01 -3.16
N THR A 105 -9.04 13.20 -3.22
CA THR A 105 -8.39 14.49 -2.86
C THR A 105 -8.75 15.70 -3.74
N ARG A 106 -9.68 15.53 -4.70
CA ARG A 106 -10.51 16.61 -5.24
C ARG A 106 -11.99 16.21 -5.22
N SER A 107 -12.70 16.55 -4.15
CA SER A 107 -14.11 16.95 -4.22
C SER A 107 -14.24 18.34 -3.65
#